data_AF-A0A859IIN7-F1
#
_entry.id   AF-A0A859IIN7-F1
#
_cell.length_a   1.000
_cell.length_b   1.000
_cell.length_c   1.000
_cell.angle_alpha   90.00
_cell.angle_beta   90.00
_cell.angle_gamma   90.00
#
_symmetry.space_group_name_H-M   'P 1'
#
loop_
_entity.id
_entity.type
_entity.pdbx_description
1 polymer ?
#
loop_
_entity_poly.entity_id
_entity_poly.type
_entity_poly.pdbx_seq_one_letter_code
_entity_poly.pdbx_strand_id
1 'polypeptide(L)'
;MFNKLSKMNKLYFIYTYLSASLMIWIFYLFLAINNISLFWFFDAIISFLSWLLMGAALTYSYSLSRFLSHKHREKITIFCFLIFLLFCIYKEIMPIQDDIYVKVFNGIREFFMLMNAVYFGTLLLKVFKVNYMNNQNKISKIWD
;
A
#
# COMPACT_ATOMS: atom_id res chain seq x y z
N MET A 1 25.25 17.51 -7.84
CA MET A 1 24.59 17.68 -6.51
C MET A 1 23.06 17.75 -6.63
N PHE A 2 22.51 18.55 -7.54
CA PHE A 2 21.06 18.67 -7.81
C PHE A 2 20.33 17.35 -8.12
N ASN A 3 20.94 16.43 -8.87
CA ASN A 3 20.33 15.12 -9.18
C ASN A 3 20.16 14.21 -7.94
N LYS A 4 20.96 14.40 -6.89
CA LYS A 4 20.89 13.60 -5.66
C LYS A 4 19.80 14.14 -4.72
N LEU A 5 19.68 15.46 -4.62
CA LEU A 5 18.58 16.14 -3.91
C LEU A 5 17.21 15.85 -4.56
N SER A 6 17.13 15.91 -5.89
CA SER A 6 15.92 15.53 -6.64
C SER A 6 15.49 14.09 -6.35
N LYS A 7 16.42 13.13 -6.32
CA LYS A 7 16.14 11.72 -5.99
C LYS A 7 15.69 11.52 -4.54
N MET A 8 16.26 12.27 -3.58
CA MET A 8 15.84 12.21 -2.18
C MET A 8 14.41 12.73 -2.00
N ASN A 9 14.05 13.85 -2.63
CA ASN A 9 12.67 14.38 -2.57
C ASN A 9 11.65 13.41 -3.19
N LYS A 10 12.02 12.72 -4.27
CA LYS A 10 11.17 11.72 -4.94
C LYS A 10 10.86 10.51 -4.06
N LEU A 11 11.88 9.99 -3.37
CA LEU A 11 11.69 8.87 -2.43
C LEU A 11 10.94 9.30 -1.17
N TYR A 12 11.26 10.48 -0.65
CA TYR A 12 10.57 11.05 0.50
C TYR A 12 9.07 11.17 0.23
N PHE A 13 8.68 11.69 -0.94
CA PHE A 13 7.26 11.72 -1.36
C PHE A 13 6.61 10.34 -1.27
N ILE A 14 7.20 9.30 -1.85
CA ILE A 14 6.63 7.95 -1.83
C ILE A 14 6.45 7.45 -0.38
N TYR A 15 7.50 7.57 0.44
CA TYR A 15 7.47 7.06 1.80
C TYR A 15 6.49 7.84 2.70
N THR A 16 6.38 9.16 2.55
CA THR A 16 5.46 10.00 3.32
C THR A 16 4.00 9.64 3.04
N TYR A 17 3.65 9.40 1.78
CA TYR A 17 2.27 9.08 1.41
C TYR A 17 1.90 7.64 1.82
N LEU A 18 2.83 6.69 1.68
CA LEU A 18 2.63 5.32 2.17
C LEU A 18 2.55 5.26 3.70
N SER A 19 3.40 5.99 4.43
CA SER A 19 3.36 6.02 5.89
C SER A 19 2.10 6.69 6.40
N ALA A 20 1.64 7.78 5.78
CA ALA A 20 0.38 8.42 6.12
C ALA A 20 -0.82 7.47 5.91
N SER A 21 -0.88 6.79 4.77
CA SER A 21 -1.91 5.78 4.50
C SER A 21 -1.87 4.64 5.52
N LEU A 22 -0.67 4.13 5.85
CA LEU A 22 -0.49 3.09 6.86
C LEU A 22 -1.00 3.52 8.25
N MET A 23 -0.68 4.75 8.68
CA MET A 23 -1.13 5.28 9.97
C MET A 23 -2.66 5.38 10.04
N ILE A 24 -3.31 5.77 8.93
CA ILE A 24 -4.78 5.80 8.86
C ILE A 24 -5.36 4.39 9.07
N TRP A 25 -4.79 3.37 8.41
CA TRP A 25 -5.28 1.99 8.56
C TRP A 25 -4.99 1.39 9.93
N ILE A 26 -3.86 1.72 10.56
CA ILE A 26 -3.57 1.34 11.95
C ILE A 26 -4.58 1.99 12.89
N PHE A 27 -4.89 3.27 12.70
CA PHE A 27 -5.90 3.97 13.48
C PHE A 27 -7.28 3.31 13.31
N TYR A 28 -7.66 2.94 12.09
CA TYR A 28 -8.91 2.20 11.85
C TYR A 28 -8.97 0.85 12.55
N LEU A 29 -7.87 0.09 12.50
CA LEU A 29 -7.77 -1.18 13.20
C LEU A 29 -7.93 -0.97 14.71
N PHE A 30 -7.29 0.05 15.27
CA PHE A 30 -7.42 0.40 16.68
C PHE A 30 -8.87 0.74 17.06
N LEU A 31 -9.56 1.56 16.25
CA LEU A 31 -10.97 1.88 16.49
C LEU A 31 -11.85 0.64 16.47
N ALA A 32 -11.66 -0.22 15.46
CA ALA A 32 -12.45 -1.44 15.31
C ALA A 32 -12.23 -2.43 16.47
N ILE A 33 -10.99 -2.63 16.93
CA ILE A 33 -10.68 -3.49 18.10
C ILE A 33 -11.37 -2.97 19.38
N ASN A 34 -11.49 -1.65 19.53
CA ASN A 34 -12.16 -1.03 20.68
C ASN A 34 -13.68 -0.87 20.50
N ASN A 35 -14.26 -1.40 19.42
CA ASN A 35 -15.67 -1.23 19.05
C ASN A 35 -16.11 0.25 18.97
N ILE A 36 -15.20 1.16 18.60
CA ILE A 36 -15.50 2.58 18.42
C ILE A 36 -15.95 2.80 16.98
N SER A 37 -17.23 3.12 16.78
CA SER A 37 -17.76 3.48 15.47
C SER A 37 -17.56 4.97 15.17
N LEU A 38 -16.89 5.28 14.07
CA LEU A 38 -16.96 6.61 13.47
C LEU A 38 -18.31 6.81 12.78
N PHE A 39 -18.75 8.06 12.70
CA PHE A 39 -19.88 8.42 11.85
C PHE A 39 -19.53 8.11 10.39
N TRP A 40 -20.46 7.45 9.67
CA TRP A 40 -20.23 6.85 8.35
C TRP A 40 -19.61 7.82 7.33
N PHE A 41 -19.97 9.11 7.39
CA PHE A 41 -19.46 10.13 6.48
C PHE A 41 -17.96 10.42 6.70
N PHE A 42 -17.53 10.55 7.96
CA PHE A 42 -16.10 10.74 8.27
C PHE A 42 -15.30 9.50 7.93
N ASP A 43 -15.89 8.32 8.17
CA ASP A 43 -15.30 7.05 7.83
C ASP A 43 -15.10 6.90 6.30
N ALA A 44 -16.06 7.34 5.49
CA ALA A 44 -15.93 7.37 4.04
C ALA A 44 -14.79 8.29 3.58
N ILE A 45 -14.72 9.53 4.12
CA ILE A 45 -13.70 10.52 3.71
C ILE A 45 -12.29 10.04 4.06
N ILE A 46 -12.07 9.59 5.29
CA ILE A 46 -10.73 9.22 5.78
C ILE A 46 -10.22 7.97 5.04
N SER A 47 -11.08 6.96 4.86
CA SER A 47 -10.73 5.76 4.10
C SER A 47 -10.42 6.07 2.62
N PHE A 48 -11.23 6.92 1.98
CA PHE A 48 -10.99 7.37 0.60
C PHE A 48 -9.67 8.13 0.48
N LEU A 49 -9.39 9.04 1.41
CA LEU A 49 -8.13 9.78 1.45
C LEU A 49 -6.93 8.83 1.58
N SER A 50 -7.01 7.82 2.45
CA SER A 50 -5.95 6.81 2.59
C SER A 50 -5.66 6.10 1.27
N TRP A 51 -6.70 5.66 0.56
CA TRP A 51 -6.54 5.00 -0.73
C TRP A 51 -5.99 5.92 -1.82
N LEU A 52 -6.37 7.20 -1.82
CA LEU A 52 -5.79 8.20 -2.72
C LEU A 52 -4.31 8.43 -2.44
N LEU A 53 -3.92 8.54 -1.16
CA LEU A 53 -2.52 8.69 -0.77
C LEU A 53 -1.68 7.50 -1.24
N MET A 54 -2.17 6.29 -1.00
CA MET A 54 -1.54 5.06 -1.48
C MET A 54 -1.46 5.01 -3.01
N GLY A 55 -2.54 5.35 -3.71
CA GLY A 55 -2.60 5.36 -5.16
C GLY A 55 -1.65 6.38 -5.79
N ALA A 56 -1.53 7.57 -5.20
CA ALA A 56 -0.56 8.57 -5.62
C ALA A 56 0.88 8.05 -5.44
N ALA A 57 1.18 7.44 -4.30
CA ALA A 57 2.50 6.87 -4.03
C ALA A 57 2.84 5.71 -4.97
N LEU A 58 1.89 4.82 -5.25
CA LEU A 58 2.05 3.67 -6.14
C LEU A 58 2.22 4.09 -7.59
N THR A 59 1.37 5.00 -8.08
CA THR A 59 1.45 5.52 -9.45
C THR A 59 2.79 6.22 -9.68
N TYR A 60 3.21 7.04 -8.70
CA TYR A 60 4.50 7.71 -8.76
C TYR A 60 5.67 6.72 -8.70
N SER A 61 5.60 5.72 -7.82
CA SER A 61 6.59 4.63 -7.73
C SER A 61 6.69 3.83 -9.02
N TYR A 62 5.56 3.55 -9.67
CA TYR A 62 5.50 2.86 -10.95
C TYR A 62 6.21 3.66 -12.05
N SER A 63 5.91 4.97 -12.15
CA SER A 63 6.56 5.87 -13.12
C SER A 63 8.08 5.94 -12.93
N LEU A 64 8.55 5.88 -11.68
CA LEU A 64 9.96 5.93 -11.31
C LEU A 64 10.61 4.54 -11.22
N SER A 65 9.89 3.46 -11.50
CA SER A 65 10.34 2.09 -11.23
C SER A 65 11.61 1.67 -11.97
N ARG A 66 11.96 2.34 -13.06
CA ARG A 66 13.24 2.16 -13.80
C ARG A 66 14.44 2.75 -13.05
N PHE A 67 14.23 3.77 -12.22
CA PHE A 67 15.28 4.49 -11.50
C PHE A 67 15.37 4.10 -10.02
N LEU A 68 14.37 3.38 -9.50
CA LEU A 68 14.37 2.88 -8.14
C LEU A 68 15.28 1.66 -8.01
N SER A 69 16.16 1.68 -7.00
CA SER A 69 16.95 0.51 -6.65
C SER A 69 16.05 -0.65 -6.22
N HIS A 70 16.56 -1.87 -6.30
CA HIS A 70 15.82 -3.06 -5.84
C HIS A 70 15.36 -2.93 -4.38
N LYS A 71 16.27 -2.54 -3.47
CA LYS A 71 15.96 -2.33 -2.04
C LYS A 71 14.81 -1.35 -1.81
N HIS A 72 14.73 -0.28 -2.59
CA HIS A 72 13.62 0.69 -2.44
C HIS A 72 12.30 0.10 -2.91
N ARG A 73 12.30 -0.65 -4.02
CA ARG A 73 11.11 -1.35 -4.51
C ARG A 73 10.60 -2.38 -3.50
N GLU A 74 11.48 -3.17 -2.90
CA GLU A 74 11.13 -4.09 -1.81
C GLU A 74 10.44 -3.38 -0.65
N LYS A 75 11.02 -2.28 -0.16
CA LYS A 75 10.42 -1.51 0.94
C LYS A 75 9.04 -0.99 0.58
N ILE A 76 8.88 -0.39 -0.59
CA ILE A 76 7.58 0.12 -1.07
C ILE A 76 6.56 -1.00 -1.12
N THR A 77 6.94 -2.16 -1.67
CA THR A 77 6.10 -3.34 -1.74
C THR A 77 5.70 -3.85 -0.35
N ILE A 78 6.61 -3.90 0.62
CA ILE A 78 6.31 -4.30 2.00
C ILE A 78 5.29 -3.33 2.63
N PHE A 79 5.49 -2.01 2.48
CA PHE A 79 4.54 -1.01 2.97
C PHE A 79 3.15 -1.20 2.38
N CYS A 80 3.06 -1.38 1.06
CA CYS A 80 1.79 -1.60 0.38
C CYS A 80 1.11 -2.89 0.86
N PHE A 81 1.88 -3.97 1.02
CA PHE A 81 1.36 -5.24 1.54
C PHE A 81 0.78 -5.08 2.96
N LEU A 82 1.47 -4.36 3.85
CA LEU A 82 0.97 -4.08 5.20
C LEU A 82 -0.34 -3.28 5.17
N ILE A 83 -0.45 -2.28 4.30
CA ILE A 83 -1.67 -1.50 4.12
C ILE A 83 -2.84 -2.39 3.67
N PHE A 84 -2.63 -3.22 2.64
CA PHE A 84 -3.64 -4.17 2.18
C PHE A 84 -4.07 -5.15 3.27
N LEU A 85 -3.09 -5.70 4.00
CA LEU A 85 -3.37 -6.64 5.09
C LEU A 85 -4.21 -5.99 6.20
N LEU A 86 -3.85 -4.76 6.61
CA LEU A 86 -4.62 -4.02 7.62
C LEU A 86 -6.05 -3.75 7.18
N PHE A 87 -6.26 -3.37 5.92
CA PHE A 87 -7.59 -3.19 5.37
C PHE A 87 -8.40 -4.50 5.39
N CYS A 88 -7.80 -5.62 4.98
CA CYS A 88 -8.46 -6.92 5.01
C CYS A 88 -8.86 -7.31 6.45
N ILE A 89 -7.96 -7.14 7.42
CA ILE A 89 -8.27 -7.43 8.83
C ILE A 89 -9.39 -6.51 9.33
N TYR A 90 -9.30 -5.20 9.06
CA TYR A 90 -10.33 -4.23 9.43
C TYR A 90 -11.71 -4.62 8.88
N LYS A 91 -11.78 -5.05 7.62
CA LYS A 91 -13.03 -5.48 6.98
C LYS A 91 -13.67 -6.68 7.71
N GLU A 92 -12.86 -7.64 8.17
CA GLU A 92 -13.36 -8.84 8.86
C GLU A 92 -13.89 -8.55 10.28
N ILE A 93 -13.29 -7.58 10.97
CA ILE A 93 -13.66 -7.26 12.37
C ILE A 93 -14.71 -6.15 12.47
N MET A 94 -14.95 -5.39 11.39
CA MET A 94 -15.94 -4.32 11.41
C MET A 94 -17.34 -4.93 11.56
N PRO A 95 -18.15 -4.46 12.53
CA PRO A 95 -19.51 -4.95 12.69
C PRO A 95 -20.30 -4.72 11.40
N ILE A 96 -21.10 -5.72 11.01
CA ILE A 96 -21.98 -5.65 9.85
C ILE A 96 -22.99 -4.52 10.11
N GLN A 97 -22.86 -3.42 9.39
CA GLN A 97 -23.80 -2.32 9.42
C GLN A 97 -24.80 -2.51 8.28
N ASP A 98 -26.09 -2.58 8.61
CA ASP A 98 -27.14 -2.90 7.62
C ASP A 98 -27.55 -1.73 6.73
N ASP A 99 -27.02 -0.53 7.01
CA ASP A 99 -27.26 0.68 6.25
C ASP A 99 -26.75 0.56 4.80
N ILE A 100 -27.62 0.89 3.84
CA ILE A 100 -27.34 0.89 2.40
C ILE A 100 -26.15 1.80 2.08
N TYR A 101 -26.04 2.96 2.74
CA TYR A 101 -24.93 3.89 2.48
C TYR A 101 -23.59 3.26 2.86
N VAL A 102 -23.52 2.56 3.98
CA VAL A 102 -22.30 1.88 4.44
C VAL A 102 -21.90 0.75 3.49
N LYS A 103 -22.87 -0.02 2.99
CA LYS A 103 -22.65 -1.06 1.96
C LYS A 103 -22.04 -0.48 0.68
N VAL A 104 -22.57 0.65 0.19
CA VAL A 104 -22.03 1.34 -1.00
C VAL A 104 -20.61 1.83 -0.76
N PHE A 105 -20.33 2.47 0.39
CA PHE A 105 -18.98 2.96 0.70
C PHE A 105 -17.96 1.83 0.87
N ASN A 106 -18.35 0.69 1.43
CA ASN A 106 -17.50 -0.49 1.48
C ASN A 106 -17.16 -1.02 0.07
N GLY A 107 -18.15 -1.05 -0.84
CA GLY A 107 -17.89 -1.38 -2.25
C GLY A 107 -16.90 -0.42 -2.92
N ILE A 108 -17.02 0.89 -2.65
CA ILE A 108 -16.08 1.89 -3.15
C ILE A 108 -14.67 1.66 -2.60
N ARG A 109 -14.51 1.34 -1.30
CA ARG A 109 -13.20 1.03 -0.70
C ARG A 109 -12.53 -0.16 -1.38
N GLU A 110 -13.30 -1.22 -1.64
CA GLU A 110 -12.81 -2.41 -2.33
C GLU A 110 -12.39 -2.10 -3.76
N PHE A 111 -13.17 -1.27 -4.47
CA PHE A 111 -12.80 -0.83 -5.81
C PHE A 111 -11.45 -0.09 -5.82
N PHE A 112 -11.24 0.85 -4.90
CA PHE A 112 -9.95 1.55 -4.78
C PHE A 112 -8.80 0.64 -4.37
N MET A 113 -9.06 -0.31 -3.46
CA MET A 113 -8.11 -1.36 -3.12
C MET A 113 -7.67 -2.12 -4.38
N LEU A 114 -8.62 -2.58 -5.19
CA LEU A 114 -8.35 -3.32 -6.43
C LEU A 114 -7.56 -2.48 -7.44
N MET A 115 -7.93 -1.22 -7.64
CA MET A 115 -7.20 -0.30 -8.51
C MET A 115 -5.74 -0.11 -8.07
N ASN A 116 -5.51 0.04 -6.76
CA ASN A 116 -4.16 0.13 -6.20
C ASN A 116 -3.40 -1.20 -6.32
N ALA A 117 -4.10 -2.34 -6.22
CA ALA A 117 -3.51 -3.67 -6.34
C ALA A 117 -2.91 -3.92 -7.74
N VAL A 118 -3.49 -3.35 -8.80
CA VAL A 118 -2.94 -3.42 -10.16
C VAL A 118 -1.53 -2.83 -10.21
N TYR A 119 -1.35 -1.61 -9.70
CA TYR A 119 -0.03 -0.95 -9.67
C TYR A 119 0.94 -1.66 -8.73
N PHE A 120 0.47 -2.09 -7.56
CA PHE A 120 1.25 -2.87 -6.61
C PHE A 120 1.76 -4.19 -7.22
N GLY A 121 0.91 -4.94 -7.92
CA GLY A 121 1.26 -6.22 -8.53
C GLY A 121 2.41 -6.10 -9.52
N THR A 122 2.44 -5.02 -10.33
CA THR A 122 3.56 -4.80 -11.26
C THR A 122 4.89 -4.50 -10.56
N LEU A 123 4.87 -3.80 -9.41
CA LEU A 123 6.07 -3.57 -8.60
C LEU A 123 6.53 -4.85 -7.90
N LEU A 124 5.58 -5.61 -7.36
CA LEU A 124 5.80 -6.89 -6.69
C LEU A 124 6.46 -7.90 -7.64
N LEU A 125 5.96 -8.05 -8.88
CA LEU A 125 6.54 -8.92 -9.90
C LEU A 125 8.00 -8.56 -10.23
N LYS A 126 8.33 -7.27 -10.31
CA LYS A 126 9.72 -6.81 -10.54
C LYS A 126 10.66 -7.19 -9.40
N VAL A 127 10.18 -7.11 -8.16
CA VAL A 127 10.92 -7.54 -6.96
C VAL A 127 11.12 -9.06 -6.99
N PHE A 128 10.05 -9.83 -7.20
CA PHE A 128 10.15 -11.29 -7.25
C PHE A 128 11.10 -11.78 -8.34
N LYS A 129 11.06 -11.17 -9.53
CA LYS A 129 11.95 -11.55 -10.63
C LYS A 129 13.43 -11.42 -10.25
N VAL A 130 13.80 -10.32 -9.61
CA VAL A 130 15.21 -10.08 -9.19
C VAL A 130 15.59 -11.00 -8.05
N ASN A 131 14.71 -11.22 -7.07
CA ASN A 131 14.96 -12.16 -5.97
C ASN A 131 15.11 -13.61 -6.46
N TYR A 132 14.31 -14.02 -7.45
CA TYR A 132 14.44 -15.32 -8.08
C TYR A 132 15.80 -15.50 -8.78
N MET A 133 16.23 -14.53 -9.60
CA MET A 133 17.55 -14.57 -10.26
C MET A 133 18.70 -14.61 -9.26
N ASN A 134 18.61 -13.83 -8.18
CA ASN A 134 19.62 -13.83 -7.12
C ASN A 134 19.70 -15.18 -6.40
N ASN A 135 18.57 -15.84 -6.17
CA ASN A 135 18.54 -17.17 -5.56
C ASN A 135 19.05 -18.25 -6.51
N GLN A 136 18.72 -18.21 -7.80
CA GLN A 136 19.28 -19.12 -8.80
C GLN A 136 20.81 -19.01 -8.88
N ASN A 137 21.35 -17.78 -8.91
CA ASN A 137 22.80 -17.56 -8.92
C ASN A 137 23.51 -17.98 -7.63
N LYS A 138 22.81 -17.99 -6.49
CA LYS A 138 23.33 -18.57 -5.25
C LYS A 138 23.35 -20.08 -5.30
N ILE A 139 22.30 -20.69 -5.84
CA ILE A 139 22.20 -22.14 -5.99
C ILE A 139 23.29 -22.60 -6.95
N SER A 140 23.44 -22.02 -8.15
CA SER A 140 24.48 -22.44 -9.11
C SER A 140 25.89 -22.42 -8.51
N LYS A 141 26.22 -21.39 -7.71
CA LYS A 141 27.51 -21.27 -7.02
C LYS A 141 27.75 -22.24 -5.86
N ILE A 142 26.72 -22.95 -5.40
CA ILE A 142 26.85 -24.03 -4.40
C ILE A 142 27.19 -25.35 -5.08
N TRP A 143 26.88 -25.48 -6.38
CA TRP A 143 27.12 -26.68 -7.18
C TRP A 143 28.38 -26.58 -8.06
N ASP A 144 29.01 -25.40 -8.13
CA ASP A 144 30.35 -25.15 -8.70
C ASP A 144 31.43 -25.28 -7.62
#